data_AF-A0A969D3B9-F1
#
_entry.id   AF-A0A969D3B9-F1
#
_cell.length_a   1.000
_cell.length_b   1.000
_cell.length_c   1.000
_cell.angle_alpha   90.00
_cell.angle_beta   90.00
_cell.angle_gamma   90.00
#
_symmetry.space_group_name_H-M   'P 1'
#
loop_
_entity.id
_entity.type
_entity.pdbx_description
1 polymer ?
#
loop_
_entity_poly.entity_id
_entity_poly.type
_entity_poly.pdbx_seq_one_letter_code
_entity_poly.pdbx_strand_id
1 'polypeptide(L)'
;MSNPSSAPLSHSPDANLEAPNLNEQAMTEAPEKSLLEVTLSGAIALAKNGKNYDQAKGQFDALLAQINSESPMASKLLKQLWQEYLSVQRSARFYESLSEAEAGLSEKMAKSTLQIKQNYMRLIQEQ
;
A
#
# COMPACT_ATOMS: atom_id res chain seq x y z
N MET A 1 67.63 -33.53 -41.36
CA MET A 1 67.29 -34.97 -41.54
C MET A 1 67.01 -35.51 -40.14
N SER A 2 65.93 -36.16 -39.77
CA SER A 2 64.62 -36.44 -40.35
C SER A 2 63.79 -36.95 -39.17
N ASN A 3 62.56 -36.49 -38.98
CA ASN A 3 61.57 -37.25 -38.21
C ASN A 3 61.01 -38.36 -39.11
N PRO A 4 60.66 -39.53 -38.57
CA PRO A 4 59.24 -39.89 -38.49
C PRO A 4 58.89 -40.71 -37.22
N SER A 5 57.79 -40.39 -36.53
CA SER A 5 56.46 -41.04 -36.66
C SER A 5 56.39 -42.50 -36.19
N SER A 6 55.72 -42.77 -35.06
CA SER A 6 54.37 -43.38 -35.00
C SER A 6 54.06 -43.96 -33.62
N ALA A 7 52.86 -43.66 -33.10
CA ALA A 7 52.25 -44.14 -31.85
C ALA A 7 51.81 -45.63 -31.94
N PRO A 8 51.24 -46.30 -30.89
CA PRO A 8 49.88 -45.95 -30.42
C PRO A 8 49.47 -46.28 -28.94
N LEU A 9 48.40 -45.56 -28.52
CA LEU A 9 47.21 -45.94 -27.75
C LEU A 9 47.26 -46.35 -26.25
N SER A 10 46.33 -45.69 -25.53
CA SER A 10 45.41 -46.21 -24.50
C SER A 10 45.86 -46.19 -23.02
N HIS A 11 45.42 -45.17 -22.27
CA HIS A 11 44.31 -45.24 -21.29
C HIS A 11 44.16 -43.89 -20.58
N SER A 12 42.99 -43.26 -20.68
CA SER A 12 42.50 -42.33 -19.65
C SER A 12 41.84 -43.19 -18.55
N PRO A 13 41.85 -42.80 -17.27
CA PRO A 13 40.83 -41.83 -16.83
C PRO A 13 41.26 -40.91 -15.67
N ASP A 14 40.41 -39.91 -15.42
CA ASP A 14 40.22 -39.23 -14.14
C ASP A 14 41.34 -38.33 -13.58
N ALA A 15 41.17 -37.03 -13.80
CA ALA A 15 41.21 -36.06 -12.72
C ALA A 15 40.48 -34.79 -13.19
N ASN A 16 39.17 -34.82 -13.04
CA ASN A 16 38.30 -33.65 -13.13
C ASN A 16 38.83 -32.60 -12.11
N LEU A 17 39.43 -31.51 -12.59
CA LEU A 17 39.77 -30.36 -11.78
C LEU A 17 38.47 -29.61 -11.50
N GLU A 18 37.72 -30.07 -10.49
CA GLU A 18 36.63 -29.31 -9.89
C GLU A 18 37.20 -28.02 -9.28
N ALA A 19 36.88 -26.90 -9.93
CA ALA A 19 37.04 -25.59 -9.33
C ALA A 19 36.23 -25.53 -8.03
N PRO A 20 36.77 -24.94 -6.94
CA PRO A 20 35.98 -24.73 -5.74
C PRO A 20 34.82 -23.78 -6.06
N ASN A 21 33.61 -24.32 -5.93
CA ASN A 21 32.34 -23.61 -6.00
C ASN A 21 32.30 -22.58 -4.85
N LEU A 22 32.67 -21.34 -5.15
CA LEU A 22 32.55 -20.22 -4.23
C LEU A 22 31.09 -19.72 -4.24
N ASN A 23 30.44 -19.94 -3.10
CA ASN A 23 29.23 -19.25 -2.63
C ASN A 23 27.90 -19.59 -3.34
N GLU A 24 27.40 -20.78 -3.06
CA GLU A 24 26.05 -20.89 -2.52
C GLU A 24 25.98 -20.10 -1.20
N GLN A 25 25.44 -18.88 -1.25
CA GLN A 25 24.74 -18.20 -0.14
C GLN A 25 24.22 -16.83 -0.60
N ALA A 26 23.38 -16.83 -1.64
CA ALA A 26 22.39 -15.77 -1.78
C ALA A 26 21.14 -16.18 -0.98
N MET A 27 21.26 -16.15 0.35
CA MET A 27 20.10 -16.05 1.22
C MET A 27 19.55 -14.64 1.03
N THR A 28 18.62 -14.46 0.08
CA THR A 28 17.74 -13.28 0.11
C THR A 28 16.79 -13.48 1.29
N GLU A 29 17.23 -12.98 2.45
CA GLU A 29 16.39 -12.70 3.60
C GLU A 29 15.08 -12.07 3.11
N ALA A 30 13.96 -12.52 3.67
CA ALA A 30 12.69 -11.82 3.54
C ALA A 30 12.94 -10.34 3.87
N PRO A 31 12.40 -9.38 3.08
CA PRO A 31 12.73 -7.98 3.27
C PRO A 31 12.23 -7.56 4.65
N GLU A 32 13.14 -7.43 5.61
CA GLU A 32 12.83 -6.72 6.84
C GLU A 32 12.37 -5.33 6.39
N LYS A 33 11.08 -5.05 6.55
CA LYS A 33 10.50 -3.79 6.10
C LYS A 33 11.36 -2.68 6.66
N SER A 34 11.94 -1.89 5.75
CA SER A 34 12.79 -0.77 6.14
C SER A 34 12.02 0.09 7.16
N LEU A 35 12.71 0.62 8.17
CA LEU A 35 12.09 1.50 9.18
C LEU A 35 11.30 2.65 8.52
N LEU A 36 11.72 3.09 7.33
CA LEU A 36 11.00 4.05 6.50
C LEU A 36 9.64 3.51 6.01
N GLU A 37 9.58 2.27 5.56
CA GLU A 37 8.33 1.62 5.15
C GLU A 37 7.37 1.46 6.33
N VAL A 38 7.88 1.05 7.49
CA VAL A 38 7.09 0.91 8.72
C VAL A 38 6.54 2.28 9.13
N THR A 39 7.38 3.31 9.16
CA THR A 39 6.99 4.68 9.56
C THR A 39 5.98 5.28 8.58
N LEU A 40 6.18 5.10 7.26
CA LEU A 40 5.22 5.54 6.25
C LEU A 40 3.89 4.80 6.38
N SER A 41 3.91 3.48 6.60
CA SER A 41 2.70 2.69 6.81
C SER A 41 1.93 3.14 8.05
N GLY A 42 2.65 3.50 9.14
CA GLY A 42 2.09 4.08 10.34
C GLY A 42 1.43 5.43 10.08
N ALA A 43 2.12 6.33 9.37
CA ALA A 43 1.58 7.64 8.99
C ALA A 43 0.30 7.49 8.14
N ILE A 44 0.28 6.57 7.17
CA ILE A 44 -0.90 6.26 6.35
C ILE A 44 -2.05 5.73 7.22
N ALA A 45 -1.77 4.81 8.14
CA ALA A 45 -2.79 4.26 9.05
C ALA A 45 -3.40 5.34 9.95
N LEU A 46 -2.57 6.25 10.47
CA LEU A 46 -3.02 7.40 11.26
C LEU A 46 -3.84 8.38 10.40
N ALA A 47 -3.43 8.64 9.16
CA ALA A 47 -4.17 9.51 8.26
C ALA A 47 -5.56 8.94 7.95
N LYS A 48 -5.71 7.62 7.77
CA LYS A 48 -7.00 6.92 7.57
C LYS A 48 -7.99 7.18 8.71
N ASN A 49 -7.46 7.22 9.92
CA ASN A 49 -8.22 7.57 11.11
C ASN A 49 -8.21 9.10 11.26
N GLY A 50 -9.12 9.78 10.57
CA GLY A 50 -9.13 11.26 10.43
C GLY A 50 -9.16 12.09 11.72
N LYS A 51 -9.14 11.47 12.90
CA LYS A 51 -8.88 12.11 14.20
C LYS A 51 -7.39 12.34 14.49
N ASN A 52 -6.49 11.66 13.78
CA ASN A 52 -5.05 11.65 14.06
C ASN A 52 -4.22 12.34 12.95
N TYR A 53 -4.81 13.28 12.21
CA TYR A 53 -4.13 13.95 11.10
C TYR A 53 -2.84 14.66 11.52
N ASP A 54 -2.82 15.32 12.68
CA ASP A 54 -1.64 16.03 13.16
C ASP A 54 -0.50 15.06 13.50
N GLN A 55 -0.83 13.90 14.07
CA GLN A 55 0.14 12.84 14.34
C GLN A 55 0.66 12.20 13.05
N ALA A 56 -0.24 11.91 12.09
CA ALA A 56 0.13 11.39 10.78
C ALA A 56 1.07 12.35 10.04
N LYS A 57 0.76 13.65 10.08
CA LYS A 57 1.57 14.70 9.49
C LYS A 57 2.94 14.78 10.17
N GLY A 58 3.00 14.74 11.50
CA GLY A 58 4.26 14.76 12.24
C GLY A 58 5.18 13.57 11.89
N GLN A 59 4.62 12.36 11.80
CA GLN A 59 5.39 11.17 11.38
C GLN A 59 5.86 11.27 9.93
N PHE A 60 4.99 11.76 9.04
CA PHE A 60 5.33 11.94 7.64
C PHE A 60 6.40 13.03 7.43
N ASP A 61 6.31 14.16 8.14
CA ASP A 61 7.28 15.26 8.04
C ASP A 61 8.66 14.82 8.54
N ALA A 62 8.74 14.00 9.59
CA ALA A 62 10.00 13.43 10.07
C ALA A 62 10.65 12.49 9.04
N LEU A 63 9.85 11.63 8.41
CA LEU A 63 10.31 10.74 7.34
C LEU A 63 10.75 11.54 6.09
N LEU A 64 10.03 12.60 5.76
CA LEU A 64 10.33 13.47 4.63
C LEU A 64 11.64 14.23 4.85
N ALA A 65 11.94 14.65 6.08
CA ALA A 65 13.21 15.28 6.44
C ALA A 65 14.39 14.31 6.27
N GLN A 66 14.23 13.05 6.69
CA GLN A 66 15.24 12.00 6.49
C GLN A 66 15.49 11.76 5.00
N ILE A 67 14.43 11.55 4.22
CA ILE A 67 14.56 11.33 2.76
C ILE A 67 15.11 12.56 2.06
N ASN A 68 14.81 13.78 2.53
CA ASN A 68 15.36 15.00 1.94
C ASN A 68 16.89 15.09 2.07
N SER A 69 17.45 14.52 3.15
CA SER A 69 18.90 14.47 3.36
C SER A 69 19.61 13.49 2.41
N GLU A 70 18.92 12.42 2.00
CA GLU A 70 19.45 11.40 1.08
C GLU A 70 19.17 11.74 -0.39
N SER A 71 17.95 12.20 -0.69
CA SER A 71 17.48 12.54 -2.03
C SER A 71 16.38 13.62 -1.99
N PRO A 72 16.73 14.88 -2.25
CA PRO A 72 15.76 15.99 -2.31
C PRO A 72 14.66 15.79 -3.35
N MET A 73 14.97 15.11 -4.46
CA MET A 73 14.01 14.82 -5.52
C MET A 73 12.96 13.80 -5.06
N ALA A 74 13.40 12.71 -4.40
CA ALA A 74 12.48 11.71 -3.86
C ALA A 74 11.57 12.32 -2.77
N SER A 75 12.12 13.17 -1.91
CA SER A 75 11.37 13.88 -0.88
C SER A 75 10.26 14.76 -1.48
N LYS A 76 10.56 15.49 -2.56
CA LYS A 76 9.58 16.34 -3.25
C LYS A 76 8.43 15.53 -3.86
N LEU A 77 8.74 14.42 -4.54
CA LEU A 77 7.74 13.53 -5.11
C LEU A 77 6.86 12.88 -4.04
N LEU A 78 7.49 12.40 -2.96
CA LEU A 78 6.78 11.79 -1.85
C LEU A 78 5.82 12.79 -1.18
N LYS A 79 6.25 14.05 -1.02
CA LYS A 79 5.39 15.13 -0.52
C LYS A 79 4.17 15.34 -1.39
N GLN A 80 4.32 15.34 -2.72
CA GLN A 80 3.21 15.50 -3.66
C GLN A 80 2.24 14.32 -3.56
N LEU A 81 2.74 13.09 -3.57
CA LEU A 81 1.93 11.89 -3.42
C LEU A 81 1.14 11.89 -2.12
N TRP A 82 1.73 12.36 -1.03
CA TRP A 82 1.05 12.49 0.24
C TRP A 82 -0.10 13.49 0.20
N GLN A 83 0.09 14.66 -0.43
CA GLN A 83 -1.00 15.63 -0.57
C GLN A 83 -2.18 15.07 -1.38
N GLU A 84 -1.89 14.36 -2.47
CA GLU A 84 -2.92 13.69 -3.27
C GLU A 84 -3.63 12.57 -2.49
N TYR A 85 -2.88 11.79 -1.72
CA TYR A 85 -3.46 10.79 -0.85
C TYR A 85 -4.45 11.42 0.15
N LEU A 86 -4.08 12.53 0.77
CA LEU A 86 -4.95 13.26 1.71
C LEU A 86 -6.19 13.83 1.02
N SER A 87 -6.06 14.35 -0.21
CA SER A 87 -7.17 14.94 -0.97
C SER A 87 -8.23 13.87 -1.29
N VAL A 88 -7.78 12.72 -1.81
CA VAL A 88 -8.62 11.56 -2.14
C VAL A 88 -9.29 10.99 -0.89
N GLN A 89 -8.58 10.92 0.22
CA GLN A 89 -9.15 10.36 1.44
C GLN A 89 -10.25 11.25 2.03
N ARG A 90 -10.10 12.58 1.94
CA ARG A 90 -11.12 13.54 2.37
C ARG A 90 -12.36 13.47 1.49
N SER A 91 -12.19 13.35 0.17
CA SER A 91 -13.33 13.22 -0.74
C SER A 91 -14.08 11.90 -0.52
N ALA A 92 -13.37 10.79 -0.31
CA ALA A 92 -13.99 9.51 0.03
C ALA A 92 -14.85 9.59 1.30
N ARG A 93 -14.31 10.19 2.37
CA ARG A 93 -15.05 10.42 3.63
C ARG A 93 -16.25 11.35 3.44
N PHE A 94 -16.11 12.36 2.59
CA PHE A 94 -17.22 13.26 2.27
C PHE A 94 -18.35 12.50 1.57
N TYR A 95 -18.06 11.70 0.54
CA TYR A 95 -19.07 10.90 -0.14
C TYR A 95 -19.73 9.86 0.77
N GLU A 96 -18.96 9.24 1.66
CA GLU A 96 -19.50 8.34 2.70
C GLU A 96 -20.52 9.07 3.58
N SER A 97 -20.15 10.24 4.12
CA SER A 97 -21.05 11.04 4.97
C SER A 97 -22.29 11.55 4.23
N LEU A 98 -22.15 11.88 2.94
CA LEU A 98 -23.25 12.34 2.11
C LEU A 98 -24.25 11.20 1.85
N SER A 99 -23.74 10.01 1.52
CA SER A 99 -24.54 8.81 1.32
C SER A 99 -25.31 8.43 2.59
N GLU A 100 -24.65 8.49 3.76
CA GLU A 100 -25.30 8.23 5.05
C GLU A 100 -26.41 9.25 5.35
N ALA A 101 -26.16 10.54 5.09
CA ALA A 101 -27.16 11.59 5.25
C ALA A 101 -28.36 11.41 4.30
N GLU A 102 -28.10 11.02 3.04
CA GLU A 102 -29.15 10.74 2.05
C GLU A 102 -30.00 9.54 2.46
N ALA A 103 -29.38 8.44 2.91
CA ALA A 103 -30.07 7.27 3.42
C ALA A 103 -30.99 7.63 4.60
N GLY A 104 -30.47 8.39 5.57
CA GLY A 104 -31.25 8.85 6.72
C GLY A 104 -32.41 9.79 6.36
N LEU A 105 -32.24 10.62 5.32
CA LEU A 105 -33.32 11.48 4.81
C LEU A 105 -34.41 10.63 4.12
N SER A 106 -34.01 9.67 3.29
CA SER A 106 -34.92 8.76 2.60
C SER A 106 -35.78 7.96 3.58
N GLU A 107 -35.17 7.42 4.65
CA GLU A 107 -35.89 6.69 5.69
C GLU A 107 -36.94 7.58 6.40
N LYS A 108 -36.57 8.82 6.74
CA LYS A 108 -37.50 9.78 7.35
C LYS A 108 -38.67 10.12 6.43
N MET A 109 -38.41 10.30 5.13
CA MET A 109 -39.46 10.57 4.15
C MET A 109 -40.40 9.37 3.98
N ALA A 110 -39.86 8.15 3.92
CA ALA A 110 -40.66 6.92 3.85
C ALA A 110 -41.56 6.77 5.08
N LYS A 111 -41.01 6.98 6.28
CA LYS A 111 -41.76 6.95 7.54
C LYS A 111 -42.86 8.01 7.58
N SER A 112 -42.53 9.26 7.22
CA SER A 112 -43.51 10.36 7.16
C SER A 112 -44.65 10.06 6.19
N THR A 113 -44.32 9.54 5.00
CA THR A 113 -45.32 9.19 3.99
C THR A 113 -46.27 8.09 4.48
N LEU A 114 -45.73 7.08 5.16
CA LEU A 114 -46.53 6.00 5.73
C LEU A 114 -47.44 6.51 6.86
N GLN A 115 -46.94 7.36 7.75
CA GLN A 115 -47.75 8.00 8.81
C GLN A 115 -48.88 8.84 8.23
N ILE A 116 -48.60 9.63 7.19
CA ILE A 116 -49.60 10.43 6.50
C ILE A 116 -50.69 9.52 5.92
N LYS A 117 -50.31 8.46 5.19
CA LYS A 117 -51.27 7.48 4.64
C LYS A 117 -52.13 6.83 5.74
N GLN A 118 -51.54 6.45 6.87
CA GLN A 118 -52.27 5.89 8.00
C GLN A 118 -53.26 6.89 8.60
N ASN A 119 -52.86 8.15 8.78
CA ASN A 119 -53.73 9.21 9.27
C ASN A 119 -54.90 9.48 8.31
N TYR A 120 -54.65 9.51 7.00
CA TYR A 120 -55.71 9.64 6.00
C TYR A 120 -56.70 8.47 6.04
N MET A 121 -56.22 7.23 6.16
CA MET A 121 -57.09 6.06 6.27
C MET A 121 -57.97 6.10 7.52
N ARG A 122 -57.41 6.51 8.67
CA ARG A 122 -58.19 6.69 9.91
C ARG A 122 -59.28 7.76 9.71
N LEU A 123 -58.92 8.91 9.15
CA LEU A 123 -59.87 10.01 8.94
C LEU A 123 -61.06 9.59 8.06
N ILE A 124 -60.81 8.79 7.01
CA ILE A 124 -61.88 8.29 6.12
C ILE A 124 -62.80 7.30 6.86
N GLN A 125 -62.27 6.50 7.79
CA GLN A 125 -63.07 5.53 8.57
C GLN A 125 -63.93 6.17 9.67
N GLU A 126 -63.58 7.38 10.10
CA GLU A 126 -64.31 8.15 11.13
C GLU A 126 -65.44 9.01 10.54
N GLN A 127 -65.56 9.12 9.21
CA GLN A 127 -66.65 9.82 8.48
C GLN A 127 -67.74 8.84 8.03
#